data_AF-A0A1U7NMA3-F1
#
_entry.id   AF-A0A1U7NMA3-F1
#
_cell.length_a   1.000
_cell.length_b   1.000
_cell.length_c   1.000
_cell.angle_alpha   90.00
_cell.angle_beta   90.00
_cell.angle_gamma   90.00
#
_symmetry.space_group_name_H-M   'P 1'
#
loop_
_entity.id
_entity.type
_entity.pdbx_description
1 polymer ?
#
loop_
_entity_poly.entity_id
_entity_poly.type
_entity_poly.pdbx_seq_one_letter_code
_entity_poly.pdbx_strand_id
1 'polypeptide(L)' 'MDGAFSSAYKSSLERKGMKRGLVLGREQGIEQGKAQGIEEEKRETARTMLQMNTFSLQEIATITRLPIEKLQEIQRSMK' A
#
# COMPACT_ATOMS: atom_id res chain seq x y z
N MET A 1 31.96 40.67 -1.71
CA MET A 1 30.59 40.59 -2.26
C MET A 1 29.94 39.27 -1.81
N ASP A 2 30.04 38.85 -0.53
CA ASP A 2 30.12 37.38 -0.28
C ASP A 2 29.20 36.78 0.81
N GLY A 3 28.45 37.59 1.58
CA GLY A 3 27.60 37.06 2.66
C GLY A 3 26.17 36.74 2.23
N ALA A 4 25.50 37.69 1.57
CA ALA A 4 24.06 37.63 1.31
C ALA A 4 23.67 36.68 0.16
N PHE A 5 24.53 36.53 -0.86
CA PHE A 5 24.30 35.57 -1.95
C PHE A 5 24.41 34.11 -1.46
N SER A 6 25.35 33.84 -0.55
CA SER A 6 25.58 32.50 0.02
C SER A 6 24.41 32.05 0.91
N SER A 7 23.89 32.94 1.76
CA SER A 7 22.75 32.62 2.64
C SER A 7 21.44 32.44 1.88
N ALA A 8 21.17 33.28 0.88
CA ALA A 8 19.99 33.17 0.03
C ALA A 8 20.01 31.88 -0.82
N TYR A 9 21.19 31.50 -1.34
CA TYR A 9 21.38 30.26 -2.07
C TYR A 9 21.15 29.03 -1.19
N LYS A 10 21.74 28.99 0.01
CA LYS A 10 21.53 27.90 0.98
C LYS A 10 20.06 27.75 1.37
N SER A 11 19.38 28.86 1.69
CA SER A 11 17.94 28.87 2.00
C SER A 11 17.07 28.38 0.81
N SER A 12 17.47 28.68 -0.43
CA SER A 12 16.80 28.17 -1.62
C SER A 12 16.93 26.65 -1.76
N LEU A 13 18.13 26.11 -1.52
CA LEU A 13 18.38 24.67 -1.53
C LEU A 13 17.60 23.94 -0.43
N GLU A 14 17.59 24.47 0.79
CA GLU A 14 16.82 23.91 1.91
C GLU A 14 15.33 23.85 1.60
N ARG A 15 14.75 24.94 1.07
CA ARG A 15 13.34 24.97 0.64
C ARG A 15 13.06 23.97 -0.47
N LYS A 16 13.96 23.80 -1.44
CA LYS A 16 13.83 22.77 -2.49
C LYS A 16 13.89 21.37 -1.88
N GLY A 17 14.80 21.13 -0.94
CA GLY A 17 14.93 19.87 -0.21
C GLY A 17 13.65 19.51 0.54
N MET A 18 13.11 20.45 1.33
CA MET A 18 11.85 20.27 2.06
C MET A 18 10.69 19.97 1.12
N LYS A 19 10.54 20.74 0.03
CA LYS A 19 9.49 20.49 -0.96
C LYS A 19 9.61 19.10 -1.58
N ARG A 20 10.82 18.69 -1.97
CA ARG A 20 11.07 17.35 -2.53
C ARG A 20 10.76 16.26 -1.51
N GLY A 21 11.22 16.41 -0.27
CA GLY A 21 10.95 15.45 0.81
C GLY A 21 9.45 15.27 1.06
N LEU A 22 8.69 16.37 1.10
CA LEU A 22 7.23 16.32 1.27
C LEU A 22 6.53 15.61 0.10
N VAL A 23 6.93 15.92 -1.14
CA VAL A 23 6.35 15.28 -2.32
C VAL A 23 6.64 13.77 -2.32
N LEU A 24 7.90 13.38 -2.13
CA LEU A 24 8.31 11.98 -2.09
C LEU A 24 7.62 11.21 -0.96
N GLY A 25 7.59 11.78 0.24
CA GLY A 25 6.92 11.15 1.39
C GLY A 25 5.43 10.96 1.16
N ARG A 26 4.76 11.96 0.56
CA ARG A 26 3.33 11.85 0.22
C ARG A 26 3.09 10.79 -0.85
N GLU A 27 3.90 10.74 -1.90
CA GLU A 27 3.77 9.76 -2.98
C GLU A 27 3.98 8.34 -2.45
N GLN A 28 5.05 8.10 -1.68
CA GLN A 28 5.31 6.81 -1.04
C GLN A 28 4.18 6.39 -0.10
N GLY A 29 3.68 7.31 0.73
CA GLY A 29 2.57 7.02 1.64
C GLY A 29 1.28 6.64 0.91
N ILE A 30 0.96 7.34 -0.20
CA ILE A 30 -0.21 7.01 -1.02
C ILE A 30 -0.05 5.65 -1.70
N GLU A 31 1.14 5.36 -2.24
CA GLU A 31 1.40 4.08 -2.91
C GLU A 31 1.32 2.90 -1.93
N GLN A 32 1.96 3.02 -0.77
CA GLN A 32 1.91 2.01 0.29
C GLN A 32 0.48 1.80 0.78
N GLY A 33 -0.26 2.89 1.05
CA GLY A 33 -1.64 2.80 1.51
C GLY A 33 -2.56 2.14 0.48
N LYS A 34 -2.39 2.43 -0.81
CA LYS A 34 -3.14 1.76 -1.90
C LYS A 34 -2.81 0.27 -1.97
N ALA A 35 -1.53 -0.10 -1.91
CA ALA A 35 -1.11 -1.50 -1.97
C ALA A 35 -1.67 -2.30 -0.77
N GLN A 36 -1.56 -1.74 0.44
CA GLN A 36 -2.11 -2.34 1.66
C GLN A 36 -3.64 -2.48 1.58
N GLY A 37 -4.34 -1.43 1.13
CA GLY A 37 -5.80 -1.47 0.99
C GLY A 37 -6.27 -2.53 -0.03
N ILE A 38 -5.59 -2.65 -1.17
CA ILE A 38 -5.90 -3.70 -2.17
C ILE A 38 -5.63 -5.09 -1.60
N GLU A 39 -4.55 -5.28 -0.85
CA GLU A 39 -4.26 -6.58 -0.24
C GLU A 39 -5.29 -6.95 0.83
N GLU A 40 -5.67 -6.01 1.68
CA GLU A 40 -6.65 -6.22 2.75
C GLU A 40 -8.04 -6.52 2.18
N GLU A 41 -8.49 -5.75 1.18
CA GLU A 41 -9.79 -5.97 0.52
C GLU A 41 -9.85 -7.37 -0.12
N LYS A 42 -8.79 -7.81 -0.81
CA LYS A 42 -8.75 -9.17 -1.36
C LYS A 42 -8.91 -10.25 -0.29
N ARG A 43 -8.27 -10.06 0.87
CA ARG A 43 -8.35 -11.01 1.99
C ARG A 43 -9.73 -10.98 2.63
N GLU A 44 -10.33 -9.82 2.80
CA GLU A 44 -11.67 -9.67 3.34
C GLU A 44 -12.71 -10.31 2.41
N THR A 45 -12.65 -10.01 1.12
CA THR A 45 -13.52 -10.63 0.09
C THR A 45 -13.34 -12.15 0.07
N ALA A 46 -12.10 -12.66 0.13
CA ALA A 46 -11.85 -14.11 0.26
C ALA A 46 -12.48 -14.69 1.51
N ARG A 47 -12.35 -14.01 2.65
CA ARG A 47 -12.93 -14.44 3.94
C ARG A 47 -14.44 -14.53 3.84
N THR A 48 -15.11 -13.51 3.31
CA THR A 48 -16.56 -13.51 3.10
C THR A 48 -17.00 -14.66 2.20
N MET A 49 -16.32 -14.89 1.07
CA MET A 49 -16.65 -16.00 0.17
C MET A 49 -16.46 -17.37 0.82
N LEU A 50 -15.38 -17.56 1.60
CA LEU A 50 -15.15 -18.79 2.37
C LEU A 50 -16.26 -19.02 3.41
N GLN A 51 -16.75 -17.95 4.07
CA GLN A 51 -17.88 -18.04 5.01
C GLN A 51 -19.20 -18.41 4.33
N MET A 52 -19.44 -17.91 3.11
CA MET A 52 -20.62 -18.25 2.34
C MET A 52 -20.66 -19.73 1.96
N ASN A 53 -19.50 -20.40 1.88
CA ASN A 53 -19.37 -21.83 1.59
C ASN A 53 -20.10 -22.28 0.31
N THR A 54 -20.28 -21.37 -0.64
CA THR A 54 -20.92 -21.60 -1.95
C THR A 54 -19.92 -21.77 -3.09
N PHE A 55 -18.69 -21.29 -2.91
CA PHE A 55 -17.63 -21.28 -3.92
C PHE A 55 -16.51 -22.26 -3.56
N SER A 56 -15.93 -22.89 -4.56
CA SER A 56 -14.71 -23.68 -4.42
C SER A 56 -13.49 -22.78 -4.17
N LEU A 57 -12.42 -23.34 -3.60
CA LEU A 57 -11.16 -22.60 -3.40
C LEU A 57 -10.59 -22.07 -4.72
N GLN A 58 -10.79 -22.77 -5.84
CA GLN A 58 -10.31 -22.37 -7.16
C GLN A 58 -11.07 -21.15 -7.71
N GLU A 59 -12.39 -21.11 -7.52
CA GLU A 59 -13.21 -19.96 -7.89
C GLU A 59 -12.84 -18.73 -7.05
N ILE A 60 -12.69 -18.90 -5.73
CA ILE A 60 -12.28 -17.81 -4.83
C ILE A 60 -10.90 -17.29 -5.23
N ALA A 61 -9.94 -18.16 -5.54
CA ALA A 61 -8.61 -17.76 -5.99
C ALA A 61 -8.66 -16.95 -7.29
N THR A 62 -9.53 -17.34 -8.20
CA THR A 62 -9.71 -16.64 -9.48
C THR A 62 -10.31 -15.25 -9.27
N ILE A 63 -11.35 -15.13 -8.43
CA ILE A 63 -12.05 -13.86 -8.19
C ILE A 63 -11.16 -12.88 -7.41
N THR A 64 -10.57 -13.34 -6.30
CA THR A 64 -9.77 -12.51 -5.39
C THR A 64 -8.34 -12.31 -5.89
N ARG A 65 -7.92 -13.08 -6.91
CA ARG A 65 -6.54 -13.14 -7.41
C ARG A 65 -5.55 -13.43 -6.27
N LEU A 66 -5.94 -14.31 -5.35
CA LEU A 66 -5.10 -14.81 -4.28
C LEU A 66 -4.71 -16.26 -4.60
N PRO A 67 -3.47 -16.67 -4.28
CA PRO A 67 -3.05 -18.05 -4.43
C PRO A 67 -3.81 -18.94 -3.43
N ILE A 68 -4.00 -20.21 -3.80
CA ILE A 68 -4.78 -21.18 -3.00
C ILE A 68 -4.18 -21.33 -1.60
N GLU A 69 -2.85 -21.29 -1.47
CA GLU A 69 -2.14 -21.38 -0.20
C GLU A 69 -2.57 -20.27 0.76
N LYS A 70 -2.74 -19.04 0.26
CA LYS A 70 -3.22 -17.90 1.05
C LYS A 70 -4.67 -18.09 1.49
N LEU A 71 -5.53 -18.62 0.62
CA LEU A 71 -6.91 -18.92 0.97
C LEU A 71 -7.01 -19.97 2.07
N GLN A 72 -6.16 -21.00 2.01
CA GLN A 72 -6.08 -22.02 3.06
C GLN A 72 -5.57 -21.44 4.39
N GLU A 73 -4.61 -20.50 4.37
CA GLU A 73 -4.19 -19.77 5.57
C GLU A 73 -5.35 -18.99 6.20
N ILE A 74 -6.10 -18.23 5.37
CA ILE A 74 -7.28 -17.48 5.82
C ILE A 74 -8.30 -18.44 6.43
N GLN A 75 -8.64 -19.53 5.74
CA GLN A 75 -9.61 -20.52 6.21
C GLN A 75 -9.18 -21.17 7.53
N ARG A 76 -7.88 -21.45 7.72
CA ARG A 76 -7.34 -21.96 9.00
C ARG A 76 -7.45 -20.94 10.12
N SER A 77 -7.22 -19.65 9.83
CA SER A 77 -7.30 -18.56 10.81
C SER A 77 -8.73 -18.19 11.24
N MET A 78 -9.75 -18.76 10.59
CA MET A 78 -11.16 -18.54 10.90
C MET A 78 -11.76 -19.59 11.83
N LYS A 79 -11.07 -20.72 12.02
CA LYS A 79 -11.46 -21.78 12.96
C LYS A 79 -11.02 -21.40 14.37
#